data_AF-A0A6V8LCE5-F1
#
_entry.id   AF-A0A6V8LCE5-F1
#
_cell.length_a   1.000
_cell.length_b   1.000
_cell.length_c   1.000
_cell.angle_alpha   90.00
_cell.angle_beta   90.00
_cell.angle_gamma   90.00
#
_symmetry.space_group_name_H-M   'P 1'
#
loop_
_entity.id
_entity.type
_entity.pdbx_description
1 polymer ?
#
loop_
_entity_poly.entity_id
_entity_poly.type
_entity_poly.pdbx_seq_one_letter_code
_entity_poly.pdbx_strand_id
1 'polypeptide(L)'
;MRISVVAAICGIALLSAGPAYADTTVRGPGGQKLTVSKTSGLNRAGETVTVSGSGYDEKKGIYVAYCVDNGAGKLPTPCGGGADTSGSLGASHWISSNPPSYGEGLAVPYGPGGSFRVRITVTPKIGDIDCTVRKCAVVTRNDHTRSADRSQDARAPIAFAPKQAAAPKTTAPKTTAPKTSAPTTTTPAPEPSQAAASTPAPATPPADAPSK
;
A
#
# COMPACT_ATOMS: atom_id res chain seq x y z
N MET A 1 53.97 24.39 29.02
CA MET A 1 52.55 24.19 29.34
C MET A 1 51.74 24.49 28.07
N ARG A 2 51.31 23.45 27.34
CA ARG A 2 50.54 23.58 26.09
C ARG A 2 49.15 23.03 26.34
N ILE A 3 48.13 23.89 26.26
CA ILE A 3 46.73 23.53 26.47
C ILE A 3 46.13 23.23 25.10
N SER A 4 45.83 21.97 24.83
CA SER A 4 45.10 21.55 23.63
C SER A 4 43.60 21.62 23.90
N VAL A 5 42.89 22.51 23.22
CA VAL A 5 41.43 22.58 23.22
C VAL A 5 40.90 21.61 22.15
N VAL A 6 40.18 20.58 22.57
CA VAL A 6 39.47 19.65 21.67
C VAL A 6 38.06 20.19 21.46
N ALA A 7 37.78 20.70 20.27
CA ALA A 7 36.44 21.12 19.87
C ALA A 7 35.63 19.88 19.43
N ALA A 8 34.63 19.49 20.22
CA ALA A 8 33.69 18.45 19.86
C ALA A 8 32.62 19.02 18.92
N ILE A 9 32.69 18.66 17.64
CA ILE A 9 31.68 19.01 16.63
C ILE A 9 30.54 17.99 16.75
N CYS A 10 29.43 18.42 17.34
CA CYS A 10 28.21 17.61 17.42
C CYS A 10 27.49 17.69 16.07
N GLY A 11 27.66 16.66 15.22
CA GLY A 11 27.00 16.57 13.92
C GLY A 11 25.49 16.38 14.07
N ILE A 12 24.70 17.37 13.63
CA ILE A 12 23.24 17.26 13.54
C ILE A 12 22.91 16.46 12.27
N ALA A 13 22.51 15.20 12.45
CA ALA A 13 21.95 14.39 11.38
C ALA A 13 20.53 14.87 11.05
N LEU A 14 20.33 15.42 9.86
CA LEU A 14 19.02 15.76 9.32
C LEU A 14 18.30 14.45 8.91
N LEU A 15 17.37 13.98 9.74
CA LEU A 15 16.42 12.94 9.32
C LEU A 15 15.41 13.57 8.36
N SER A 16 15.44 13.15 7.10
CA SER A 16 14.41 13.48 6.11
C SER A 16 13.09 12.79 6.48
N ALA A 17 12.21 13.50 7.18
CA ALA A 17 10.84 13.06 7.40
C ALA A 17 10.11 13.01 6.05
N GLY A 18 9.65 11.81 5.66
CA GLY A 18 8.76 11.66 4.49
C GLY A 18 7.44 12.41 4.69
N PRO A 19 6.66 12.63 3.61
CA PRO A 19 5.37 13.30 3.72
C PRO A 19 4.45 12.50 4.65
N ALA A 20 4.00 13.13 5.73
CA ALA A 20 2.96 12.58 6.60
C ALA A 20 1.62 12.69 5.87
N TYR A 21 1.04 11.55 5.50
CA TYR A 21 -0.34 11.50 5.01
C TYR A 21 -1.29 11.51 6.21
N ALA A 22 -2.26 12.42 6.20
CA ALA A 22 -3.28 12.48 7.25
C ALA A 22 -4.42 11.50 6.94
N ASP A 23 -4.93 10.85 7.98
CA ASP A 23 -6.14 10.06 7.93
C ASP A 23 -7.30 10.91 7.40
N THR A 24 -8.10 10.33 6.50
CA THR A 24 -9.31 10.96 5.98
C THR A 24 -10.53 10.36 6.65
N THR A 25 -11.32 11.17 7.35
CA THR A 25 -12.59 10.75 7.96
C THR A 25 -13.77 11.32 7.19
N VAL A 26 -14.72 10.47 6.84
CA VAL A 26 -16.03 10.84 6.28
C VAL A 26 -17.16 10.39 7.19
N ARG A 27 -18.34 11.00 7.06
CA ARG A 27 -19.55 10.61 7.78
C ARG A 27 -20.59 10.05 6.84
N GLY A 28 -21.28 9.01 7.29
CA GLY A 28 -22.45 8.46 6.61
C GLY A 28 -23.76 9.05 7.12
N PRO A 29 -24.91 8.67 6.51
CA PRO A 29 -26.23 9.21 6.84
C PRO A 29 -26.67 9.01 8.28
N GLY A 30 -26.29 7.89 8.92
CA GLY A 30 -26.56 7.62 10.33
C GLY A 30 -25.58 8.29 11.30
N GLY A 31 -24.67 9.13 10.82
CA GLY A 31 -23.64 9.79 11.62
C GLY A 31 -22.40 8.95 11.91
N GLN A 32 -22.39 7.68 11.47
CA GLN A 32 -21.24 6.78 11.53
C GLN A 32 -20.03 7.40 10.82
N LYS A 33 -18.84 7.11 11.32
CA LYS A 33 -17.57 7.60 10.79
C LYS A 33 -16.83 6.48 10.08
N LEU A 34 -16.31 6.77 8.89
CA LEU A 34 -15.38 5.92 8.16
C LEU A 34 -14.06 6.69 8.02
N THR A 35 -12.98 6.09 8.50
CA THR A 35 -11.63 6.66 8.45
C THR A 35 -10.74 5.78 7.60
N VAL A 36 -10.01 6.39 6.66
CA VAL A 36 -9.04 5.71 5.79
C VAL A 36 -7.68 6.35 6.00
N SER A 37 -6.66 5.54 6.27
CA SER A 37 -5.31 6.02 6.64
C SER A 37 -4.64 6.85 5.55
N LYS A 38 -5.08 6.68 4.29
CA LYS A 38 -4.63 7.47 3.15
C LYS A 38 -5.64 7.39 2.02
N THR A 39 -5.99 8.52 1.44
CA THR A 39 -6.93 8.61 0.33
C THR A 39 -6.35 9.27 -0.91
N SER A 40 -5.21 9.96 -0.80
CA SER A 40 -4.60 10.69 -1.91
C SER A 40 -3.13 10.30 -2.08
N GLY A 41 -2.61 10.48 -3.30
CA GLY A 41 -1.23 10.11 -3.61
C GLY A 41 -0.97 8.60 -3.45
N LEU A 42 -1.99 7.78 -3.70
CA LEU A 42 -1.86 6.33 -3.57
C LEU A 42 -0.90 5.75 -4.62
N ASN A 43 -0.11 4.74 -4.23
CA ASN A 43 0.86 4.11 -5.09
C ASN A 43 0.18 3.37 -6.24
N ARG A 44 0.59 3.67 -7.48
CA ARG A 44 0.07 3.03 -8.68
C ARG A 44 0.46 1.54 -8.81
N ALA A 45 1.44 1.07 -8.05
CA ALA A 45 1.74 -0.36 -7.94
C ALA A 45 0.71 -1.13 -7.10
N GLY A 46 -0.22 -0.43 -6.45
CA GLY A 46 -1.08 -0.96 -5.40
C GLY A 46 -0.63 -0.48 -4.03
N GLU A 47 -1.59 -0.21 -3.15
CA GLU A 47 -1.32 0.23 -1.79
C GLU A 47 -2.35 -0.38 -0.84
N THR A 48 -1.91 -0.85 0.32
CA THR A 48 -2.82 -1.31 1.37
C THR A 48 -3.07 -0.18 2.35
N VAL A 49 -4.33 0.23 2.48
CA VAL A 49 -4.77 1.25 3.44
C VAL A 49 -5.44 0.60 4.63
N THR A 50 -5.29 1.22 5.80
CA THR A 50 -6.06 0.82 6.98
C THR A 50 -7.37 1.58 7.00
N VAL A 51 -8.47 0.86 7.19
CA VAL A 51 -9.82 1.40 7.23
C VAL A 51 -10.42 1.10 8.59
N SER A 52 -10.87 2.13 9.30
CA SER A 52 -11.54 1.98 10.59
C SER A 52 -12.88 2.69 10.60
N GLY A 53 -13.87 2.06 11.23
CA GLY A 53 -15.20 2.62 11.40
C GLY A 53 -15.61 2.73 12.86
N SER A 54 -16.61 3.57 13.12
CA SER A 54 -17.27 3.69 14.43
C SER A 54 -18.68 4.27 14.26
N GLY A 55 -19.60 3.91 15.17
CA GLY A 55 -20.98 4.40 15.16
C GLY A 55 -21.90 3.68 14.18
N TYR A 56 -21.47 2.51 13.68
CA TYR A 56 -22.32 1.64 12.86
C TYR A 56 -23.39 0.95 13.72
N ASP A 57 -24.54 0.64 13.12
CA ASP A 57 -25.59 -0.16 13.74
C ASP A 57 -25.20 -1.64 13.71
N GLU A 58 -24.81 -2.17 14.87
CA GLU A 58 -24.33 -3.55 15.03
C GLU A 58 -25.39 -4.61 14.68
N LYS A 59 -26.68 -4.25 14.65
CA LYS A 59 -27.77 -5.15 14.22
C LYS A 59 -27.76 -5.39 12.70
N LYS A 60 -26.95 -4.63 11.97
CA LYS A 60 -26.84 -4.63 10.52
C LYS A 60 -25.40 -4.88 10.08
N GLY A 61 -25.17 -6.00 9.41
CA GLY A 61 -23.89 -6.28 8.79
C GLY A 61 -23.61 -5.35 7.61
N ILE A 62 -22.33 -5.06 7.37
CA ILE A 62 -21.85 -4.21 6.28
C ILE A 62 -20.74 -4.89 5.49
N TYR A 63 -20.58 -4.47 4.24
CA TYR A 63 -19.33 -4.61 3.52
C TYR A 63 -18.51 -3.33 3.65
N VAL A 64 -17.22 -3.49 3.92
CA VAL A 64 -16.19 -2.45 3.76
C VAL A 64 -15.41 -2.80 2.51
N ALA A 65 -15.42 -1.98 1.46
CA ALA A 65 -14.87 -2.38 0.16
C ALA A 65 -14.28 -1.20 -0.63
N TYR A 66 -13.35 -1.50 -1.53
CA TYR A 66 -12.89 -0.57 -2.55
C TYR A 66 -13.73 -0.72 -3.82
N CYS A 67 -14.41 0.34 -4.28
CA CYS A 67 -15.33 0.27 -5.40
C CYS A 67 -15.25 1.48 -6.32
N VAL A 68 -15.78 1.32 -7.54
CA VAL A 68 -16.12 2.45 -8.40
C VAL A 68 -17.25 3.25 -7.76
N ASP A 69 -17.06 4.55 -7.64
CA ASP A 69 -18.08 5.45 -7.11
C ASP A 69 -18.94 5.99 -8.27
N ASN A 70 -20.17 5.47 -8.35
CA ASN A 70 -21.15 5.85 -9.36
C ASN A 70 -21.93 7.14 -8.98
N GLY A 71 -21.53 7.82 -7.91
CA GLY A 71 -22.12 9.07 -7.45
C GLY A 71 -23.12 8.91 -6.30
N ALA A 72 -23.60 10.06 -5.82
CA ALA A 72 -24.50 10.14 -4.67
C ALA A 72 -25.78 9.32 -4.89
N GLY A 73 -26.19 8.55 -3.88
CA GLY A 73 -27.39 7.70 -3.93
C GLY A 73 -27.28 6.49 -4.87
N LYS A 74 -26.22 6.36 -5.68
CA LYS A 74 -26.01 5.21 -6.58
C LYS A 74 -25.19 4.14 -5.89
N LEU A 75 -25.41 2.87 -6.26
CA LEU A 75 -24.65 1.75 -5.74
C LEU A 75 -23.18 1.85 -6.21
N PRO A 76 -22.17 1.88 -5.30
CA PRO A 76 -20.78 1.71 -5.70
C PRO A 76 -20.59 0.29 -6.23
N THR A 77 -20.22 0.17 -7.50
CA THR A 77 -20.00 -1.10 -8.20
C THR A 77 -19.34 -0.84 -9.56
N PRO A 78 -18.49 -1.74 -10.08
CA PRO A 78 -17.96 -2.93 -9.43
C PRO A 78 -17.01 -2.59 -8.27
N CYS A 79 -16.80 -3.55 -7.38
CA CYS A 79 -15.81 -3.48 -6.32
C CYS A 79 -14.56 -4.29 -6.68
N GLY A 80 -13.40 -3.84 -6.20
CA GLY A 80 -12.14 -4.58 -6.28
C GLY A 80 -12.27 -5.94 -5.60
N GLY A 81 -11.49 -6.92 -6.06
CA GLY A 81 -11.52 -8.30 -5.57
C GLY A 81 -12.66 -9.15 -6.12
N GLY A 82 -13.61 -8.59 -6.89
CA GLY A 82 -14.72 -9.40 -7.43
C GLY A 82 -15.59 -10.02 -6.33
N ALA A 83 -16.16 -11.20 -6.58
CA ALA A 83 -16.98 -11.94 -5.61
C ALA A 83 -16.12 -12.70 -4.58
N ASP A 84 -15.12 -12.03 -4.00
CA ASP A 84 -14.31 -12.61 -2.93
C ASP A 84 -15.12 -12.70 -1.64
N THR A 85 -15.84 -13.80 -1.49
CA THR A 85 -16.62 -14.11 -0.29
C THR A 85 -15.75 -14.49 0.90
N SER A 86 -14.46 -14.75 0.68
CA SER A 86 -13.48 -15.13 1.70
C SER A 86 -12.70 -13.94 2.28
N GLY A 87 -12.72 -12.78 1.60
CA GLY A 87 -11.90 -11.62 1.93
C GLY A 87 -10.39 -11.79 1.64
N SER A 88 -9.98 -12.91 1.03
CA SER A 88 -8.57 -13.26 0.77
C SER A 88 -7.87 -12.35 -0.25
N LEU A 89 -8.61 -11.77 -1.18
CA LEU A 89 -8.12 -10.78 -2.14
C LEU A 89 -7.97 -9.39 -1.51
N GLY A 90 -8.45 -9.22 -0.28
CA GLY A 90 -8.17 -8.04 0.56
C GLY A 90 -8.78 -6.74 0.06
N ALA A 91 -9.70 -6.79 -0.89
CA ALA A 91 -10.37 -5.62 -1.45
C ALA A 91 -11.78 -5.39 -0.88
N SER A 92 -12.28 -6.34 -0.08
CA SER A 92 -13.51 -6.22 0.71
C SER A 92 -13.41 -7.01 2.01
N HIS A 93 -14.17 -6.58 3.02
CA HIS A 93 -14.38 -7.30 4.29
C HIS A 93 -15.86 -7.27 4.64
N TRP A 94 -16.38 -8.39 5.14
CA TRP A 94 -17.72 -8.47 5.71
C TRP A 94 -17.64 -8.29 7.23
N ILE A 95 -18.28 -7.23 7.74
CA ILE A 95 -18.38 -6.96 9.17
C ILE A 95 -19.81 -7.23 9.62
N SER A 96 -20.01 -8.17 10.54
CA SER A 96 -21.33 -8.47 11.11
C SER A 96 -21.20 -9.19 12.44
N SER A 97 -21.89 -8.69 13.47
CA SER A 97 -22.01 -9.39 14.76
C SER A 97 -23.15 -10.41 14.80
N ASN A 98 -23.98 -10.47 13.74
CA ASN A 98 -25.07 -11.43 13.60
C ASN A 98 -25.21 -11.86 12.12
N PRO A 99 -24.20 -12.52 11.54
CA PRO A 99 -24.29 -13.03 10.17
C PRO A 99 -25.30 -14.19 10.09
N PRO A 100 -25.89 -14.46 8.91
CA PRO A 100 -26.53 -15.74 8.64
C PRO A 100 -25.56 -16.91 8.85
N SER A 101 -26.08 -18.13 9.01
CA SER A 101 -25.26 -19.31 9.32
C SER A 101 -24.11 -19.57 8.33
N TYR A 102 -24.29 -19.28 7.04
CA TYR A 102 -23.22 -19.42 6.04
C TYR A 102 -22.10 -18.39 6.18
N GLY A 103 -22.32 -17.32 6.96
CA GLY A 103 -21.35 -16.27 7.22
C GLY A 103 -20.62 -16.41 8.55
N GLU A 104 -21.00 -17.38 9.38
CA GLU A 104 -20.28 -17.70 10.60
C GLU A 104 -18.84 -18.13 10.27
N GLY A 105 -17.86 -17.51 10.93
CA GLY A 105 -16.44 -17.71 10.65
C GLY A 105 -15.91 -16.98 9.41
N LEU A 106 -16.77 -16.39 8.58
CA LEU A 106 -16.37 -15.54 7.44
C LEU A 106 -16.49 -14.05 7.76
N ALA A 107 -17.57 -13.65 8.44
CA ALA A 107 -17.77 -12.28 8.87
C ALA A 107 -16.93 -11.96 10.12
N VAL A 108 -16.33 -10.78 10.13
CA VAL A 108 -15.66 -10.25 11.32
C VAL A 108 -16.72 -9.54 12.18
N PRO A 109 -16.84 -9.84 13.48
CA PRO A 109 -17.78 -9.12 14.33
C PRO A 109 -17.39 -7.65 14.47
N TYR A 110 -18.39 -6.78 14.70
CA TYR A 110 -18.10 -5.42 15.13
C TYR A 110 -17.44 -5.45 16.52
N GLY A 111 -16.54 -4.50 16.75
CA GLY A 111 -16.16 -4.08 18.09
C GLY A 111 -17.20 -3.13 18.70
N PRO A 112 -17.02 -2.76 19.98
CA PRO A 112 -17.95 -1.90 20.71
C PRO A 112 -18.30 -0.61 19.96
N GLY A 113 -19.57 -0.22 19.98
CA GLY A 113 -20.06 1.02 19.38
C GLY A 113 -20.04 0.99 17.84
N GLY A 114 -20.25 -0.18 17.25
CA GLY A 114 -20.20 -0.40 15.81
C GLY A 114 -18.83 -0.12 15.22
N SER A 115 -17.77 -0.49 15.93
CA SER A 115 -16.40 -0.24 15.49
C SER A 115 -15.85 -1.39 14.67
N PHE A 116 -14.89 -1.09 13.79
CA PHE A 116 -14.10 -2.10 13.09
C PHE A 116 -12.76 -1.52 12.66
N ARG A 117 -11.81 -2.39 12.35
CA ARG A 117 -10.54 -2.04 11.70
C ARG A 117 -10.13 -3.16 10.75
N VAL A 118 -9.96 -2.83 9.47
CA VAL A 118 -9.57 -3.77 8.42
C VAL A 118 -8.53 -3.15 7.50
N ARG A 119 -7.90 -3.99 6.66
CA ARG A 119 -6.93 -3.55 5.65
C ARG A 119 -7.53 -3.78 4.27
N ILE A 120 -7.56 -2.73 3.46
CA ILE A 120 -8.06 -2.78 2.08
C ILE A 120 -6.90 -2.50 1.13
N THR A 121 -6.67 -3.39 0.17
CA THR A 121 -5.74 -3.16 -0.93
C THR A 121 -6.45 -2.41 -2.06
N VAL A 122 -5.93 -1.24 -2.41
CA VAL A 122 -6.42 -0.41 -3.51
C VAL A 122 -5.42 -0.44 -4.66
N THR A 123 -5.94 -0.60 -5.88
CA THR A 123 -5.16 -0.65 -7.12
C THR A 123 -5.74 0.32 -8.15
N PRO A 124 -4.95 0.78 -9.12
CA PRO A 124 -5.44 1.67 -10.19
C PRO A 124 -6.59 1.09 -11.02
N LYS A 125 -6.81 -0.22 -10.98
CA LYS A 125 -7.82 -0.89 -11.79
C LYS A 125 -8.75 -1.77 -10.97
N ILE A 126 -10.04 -1.68 -11.28
CA ILE A 126 -11.06 -2.64 -10.86
C ILE A 126 -11.59 -3.30 -12.14
N GLY A 127 -11.14 -4.54 -12.41
CA GLY A 127 -11.33 -5.14 -13.74
C GLY A 127 -10.74 -4.24 -14.83
N ASP A 128 -11.56 -3.88 -15.82
CA ASP A 128 -11.16 -2.99 -16.91
C ASP A 128 -11.28 -1.49 -16.57
N ILE A 129 -11.81 -1.14 -15.40
CA ILE A 129 -12.07 0.25 -15.01
C ILE A 129 -10.81 0.88 -14.42
N ASP A 130 -10.33 1.96 -15.03
CA ASP A 130 -9.20 2.76 -14.55
C ASP A 130 -9.65 3.81 -13.51
N CYS A 131 -9.37 3.55 -12.24
CA CYS A 131 -9.65 4.43 -11.10
C CYS A 131 -8.69 5.62 -10.98
N THR A 132 -7.78 5.80 -11.94
CA THR A 132 -6.97 7.01 -12.08
C THR A 132 -7.61 8.03 -13.02
N VAL A 133 -8.69 7.61 -13.69
CA VAL A 133 -9.55 8.45 -14.53
C VAL A 133 -10.98 8.48 -13.98
N ARG A 134 -11.50 7.34 -13.53
CA ARG A 134 -12.83 7.20 -12.93
C ARG A 134 -12.78 7.44 -11.42
N LYS A 135 -13.86 7.97 -10.86
CA LYS A 135 -14.02 8.12 -9.41
C LYS A 135 -14.15 6.74 -8.77
N CYS A 136 -13.28 6.44 -7.83
CA CYS A 136 -13.33 5.25 -6.99
C CYS A 136 -13.20 5.66 -5.53
N ALA A 137 -13.68 4.81 -4.62
CA ALA A 137 -13.77 5.12 -3.20
C ALA A 137 -13.64 3.85 -2.35
N VAL A 138 -13.16 4.02 -1.12
CA VAL A 138 -13.42 3.05 -0.05
C VAL A 138 -14.80 3.35 0.51
N VAL A 139 -15.65 2.34 0.57
CA VAL A 139 -17.06 2.49 0.92
C VAL A 139 -17.47 1.52 2.02
N THR A 140 -18.48 1.92 2.79
CA THR A 140 -19.32 0.98 3.53
C THR A 140 -20.72 0.93 2.93
N ARG A 141 -21.36 -0.22 3.02
CA ARG A 141 -22.76 -0.46 2.64
C ARG A 141 -23.31 -1.58 3.50
N ASN A 142 -24.61 -1.58 3.78
CA ASN A 142 -25.23 -2.79 4.35
C ASN A 142 -24.97 -3.99 3.44
N ASP A 143 -24.80 -5.14 4.08
CA ASP A 143 -24.48 -6.39 3.40
C ASP A 143 -25.64 -6.88 2.52
N HIS A 144 -25.44 -8.02 1.87
CA HIS A 144 -26.39 -8.59 0.92
C HIS A 144 -27.76 -8.94 1.54
N THR A 145 -27.86 -9.06 2.86
CA THR A 145 -29.14 -9.32 3.54
C THR A 145 -30.05 -8.08 3.54
N ARG A 146 -29.48 -6.89 3.32
CA ARG A 146 -30.19 -5.59 3.35
C ARG A 146 -29.67 -4.62 2.29
N SER A 147 -29.47 -5.10 1.07
CA SER A 147 -28.81 -4.35 -0.01
C SER A 147 -29.47 -3.02 -0.41
N ALA A 148 -30.78 -2.88 -0.17
CA ALA A 148 -31.52 -1.64 -0.43
C ALA A 148 -31.39 -0.59 0.70
N ASP A 149 -31.03 -1.00 1.92
CA ASP A 149 -30.89 -0.09 3.06
C ASP A 149 -29.55 0.65 2.98
N ARG A 150 -29.60 1.96 2.76
CA ARG A 150 -28.42 2.82 2.63
C ARG A 150 -28.06 3.58 3.93
N SER A 151 -28.68 3.25 5.07
CA SER A 151 -28.42 3.93 6.35
C SER A 151 -26.95 3.86 6.80
N GLN A 152 -26.25 2.78 6.42
CA GLN A 152 -24.84 2.56 6.78
C GLN A 152 -23.84 2.90 5.67
N ASP A 153 -24.30 3.59 4.63
CA ASP A 153 -23.42 4.07 3.58
C ASP A 153 -22.39 5.07 4.10
N ALA A 154 -21.13 4.90 3.73
CA ALA A 154 -20.11 5.94 3.84
C ALA A 154 -19.18 5.81 2.65
N ARG A 155 -18.60 6.92 2.18
CA ARG A 155 -17.74 6.95 0.98
C ARG A 155 -16.57 7.87 1.20
N ALA A 156 -15.38 7.30 1.23
CA ALA A 156 -14.13 8.02 1.24
C ALA A 156 -13.53 7.94 -0.18
N PRO A 157 -13.62 9.03 -0.98
CA PRO A 157 -13.02 9.06 -2.31
C PRO A 157 -11.53 8.80 -2.23
N ILE A 158 -10.98 8.12 -3.25
CA ILE A 158 -9.54 7.89 -3.35
C ILE A 158 -8.95 8.48 -4.64
N ALA A 159 -7.65 8.79 -4.59
CA ALA A 159 -6.89 9.30 -5.72
C ALA A 159 -5.48 8.70 -5.72
N PHE A 160 -5.10 8.11 -6.84
CA PHE A 160 -3.73 7.65 -7.07
C PHE A 160 -2.80 8.81 -7.39
N ALA A 161 -1.52 8.65 -7.06
CA ALA A 161 -0.49 9.58 -7.46
C ALA A 161 -0.53 9.77 -8.99
N PRO A 162 -0.23 10.99 -9.47
CA PRO A 162 -0.03 11.21 -10.90
C PRO A 162 1.05 10.26 -11.40
N LYS A 163 0.94 9.83 -12.66
CA LYS A 163 2.03 9.09 -13.28
C LYS A 163 3.26 9.99 -13.23
N GLN A 164 4.32 9.55 -12.56
CA GLN A 164 5.60 10.27 -12.63
C GLN A 164 5.96 10.35 -14.10
N ALA A 165 6.04 11.57 -14.63
CA ALA A 165 6.68 11.78 -15.91
C ALA A 165 8.07 11.17 -15.78
N ALA A 166 8.48 10.37 -16.77
CA ALA A 166 9.86 9.93 -16.82
C ALA A 166 10.71 11.19 -16.67
N ALA A 167 11.63 11.20 -15.70
CA ALA A 167 12.55 12.30 -15.54
C ALA A 167 13.15 12.57 -16.94
N PRO A 168 13.18 13.83 -17.42
CA PRO A 168 13.84 14.12 -18.67
C PRO A 168 15.24 13.54 -18.55
N LYS A 169 15.58 12.58 -19.42
CA LYS A 169 16.94 12.08 -19.53
C LYS A 169 17.78 13.32 -19.81
N THR A 170 18.50 13.82 -18.82
CA THR A 170 19.49 14.85 -19.03
C THR A 170 20.50 14.23 -19.98
N THR A 171 20.41 14.56 -21.26
CA THR A 171 21.48 14.28 -22.21
C THR A 171 22.70 14.99 -21.64
N ALA A 172 23.66 14.22 -21.13
CA ALA A 172 24.96 14.75 -20.80
C ALA A 172 25.45 15.56 -22.00
N PRO A 173 25.92 16.81 -21.81
CA PRO A 173 26.54 17.56 -22.89
C PRO A 173 27.64 16.68 -23.52
N LYS A 174 27.54 16.46 -24.83
CA LYS A 174 28.59 15.80 -25.59
C LYS A 174 29.82 16.72 -25.57
N THR A 175 30.71 16.51 -24.60
CA THR A 175 32.04 17.11 -24.61
C THR A 175 32.80 16.53 -25.78
N THR A 176 32.96 17.31 -26.84
CA THR A 176 33.91 17.04 -27.91
C THR A 176 35.32 17.08 -27.33
N ALA A 177 35.88 15.90 -27.05
CA ALA A 177 37.29 15.75 -26.73
C ALA A 177 38.14 16.12 -27.97
N PRO A 178 39.15 17.00 -27.85
CA PRO A 178 40.12 17.22 -28.91
C PRO A 178 40.98 15.96 -29.11
N LYS A 179 41.20 15.62 -30.39
CA LYS A 179 42.07 14.54 -30.83
C LYS A 179 43.53 14.96 -30.61
N THR A 180 44.24 14.33 -29.68
CA THR A 180 45.70 14.47 -29.54
C THR A 180 46.36 13.13 -29.86
N SER A 181 47.30 13.19 -30.80
CA SER A 181 48.07 12.06 -31.32
C SER A 181 48.93 11.39 -30.26
N ALA A 182 49.03 10.07 -30.38
CA ALA A 182 49.94 9.22 -29.60
C ALA A 182 51.42 9.47 -29.96
N PRO A 183 52.33 9.13 -29.04
CA PRO A 183 53.56 8.46 -29.43
C PRO A 183 53.71 7.09 -28.75
N THR A 184 54.20 6.17 -29.56
CA THR A 184 54.58 4.78 -29.29
C THR A 184 55.86 4.70 -28.47
N THR A 185 55.93 3.87 -27.42
CA THR A 185 57.19 3.22 -27.00
C THR A 185 56.98 1.92 -26.21
N THR A 186 57.28 0.81 -26.87
CA THR A 186 58.08 -0.38 -26.50
C THR A 186 57.98 -1.03 -25.09
N THR A 187 57.50 -2.29 -25.12
CA THR A 187 57.56 -3.37 -24.10
C THR A 187 59.00 -3.84 -23.80
N PRO A 188 59.29 -4.38 -22.61
CA PRO A 188 59.47 -5.85 -22.50
C PRO A 188 58.79 -6.50 -21.26
N ALA A 189 58.36 -7.77 -21.42
CA ALA A 189 57.87 -8.71 -20.39
C ALA A 189 59.00 -9.67 -19.93
N PRO A 190 58.79 -10.74 -19.11
CA PRO A 190 57.75 -11.15 -18.15
C PRO A 190 58.37 -11.40 -16.72
N GLU A 191 57.75 -11.88 -15.62
CA GLU A 191 57.10 -13.18 -15.32
C GLU A 191 56.79 -13.26 -13.77
N PRO A 192 56.40 -14.41 -13.16
CA PRO A 192 55.04 -14.83 -12.79
C PRO A 192 54.73 -14.74 -11.29
N SER A 193 53.45 -14.91 -10.89
CA SER A 193 53.11 -15.87 -9.80
C SER A 193 51.60 -16.08 -9.64
N GLN A 194 51.19 -17.26 -10.10
CA GLN A 194 50.33 -18.25 -9.45
C GLN A 194 48.81 -18.03 -9.30
N ALA A 195 48.14 -19.09 -9.74
CA ALA A 195 46.73 -19.42 -9.66
C ALA A 195 46.38 -20.14 -8.34
N ALA A 196 45.12 -20.02 -7.93
CA ALA A 196 44.27 -21.10 -7.36
C ALA A 196 42.88 -20.46 -7.10
N ALA A 197 41.80 -20.82 -7.80
CA ALA A 197 41.03 -22.07 -7.76
C ALA A 197 40.22 -22.27 -6.46
N SER A 198 38.89 -22.08 -6.60
CA SER A 198 37.82 -23.01 -6.18
C SER A 198 37.38 -23.12 -4.70
N THR A 199 36.13 -22.69 -4.42
CA THR A 199 34.93 -23.35 -3.80
C THR A 199 35.15 -24.53 -2.83
N PRO A 200 34.34 -24.80 -1.76
CA PRO A 200 32.86 -24.68 -1.73
C PRO A 200 32.13 -24.36 -0.39
N ALA A 201 30.81 -24.20 -0.48
CA ALA A 201 29.84 -24.29 0.62
C ALA A 201 29.70 -25.73 1.15
N PRO A 202 29.35 -25.92 2.44
CA PRO A 202 28.05 -26.52 2.83
C PRO A 202 27.57 -25.95 4.20
N ALA A 203 26.46 -26.28 4.87
CA ALA A 203 25.27 -27.13 4.70
C ALA A 203 24.21 -26.63 5.71
N THR A 204 22.94 -26.87 5.39
CA THR A 204 21.76 -26.73 6.23
C THR A 204 21.71 -27.82 7.33
N PRO A 205 21.31 -27.51 8.58
CA PRO A 205 20.80 -28.51 9.53
C PRO A 205 19.27 -28.69 9.47
N PRO A 206 18.74 -29.86 9.88
CA PRO A 206 17.36 -30.28 9.63
C PRO A 206 16.32 -29.76 10.63
N ALA A 207 15.06 -29.93 10.21
CA ALA A 207 13.84 -29.59 10.93
C ALA A 207 13.56 -30.51 12.14
N ASP A 208 13.12 -29.89 13.24
CA ASP A 208 12.53 -30.57 14.38
C ASP A 208 11.07 -30.97 14.10
N ALA A 209 10.75 -32.21 14.45
CA ALA A 209 9.40 -32.76 14.49
C ALA A 209 8.75 -32.52 15.87
N PRO A 210 7.40 -32.49 15.97
CA PRO A 210 6.71 -32.16 17.21
C PRO A 210 6.56 -33.37 18.15
N SER A 211 6.57 -33.09 19.46
CA SER A 211 6.20 -34.04 20.52
C SER A 211 4.75 -33.83 20.96
N LYS A 212 4.02 -34.97 20.98
CA LYS A 212 2.81 -35.36 21.74
C LYS A 212 1.79 -34.30 22.18
#